data_AF-A0A1E3VMY6-F1
#
_entry.id   AF-A0A1E3VMY6-F1
#
_cell.length_a   1.000
_cell.length_b   1.000
_cell.length_c   1.000
_cell.angle_alpha   90.00
_cell.angle_beta   90.00
_cell.angle_gamma   90.00
#
_symmetry.space_group_name_H-M   'P 1'
#
loop_
_entity.id
_entity.type
_entity.pdbx_description
1 polymer ?
#
loop_
_entity_poly.entity_id
_entity_poly.type
_entity_poly.pdbx_seq_one_letter_code
_entity_poly.pdbx_strand_id
1 'polypeptide(L)'
;MRAAPQRFDFSYADSNKKQALQIDFGEAARPAVTRTPKKRRDKKAVPLSDEQLRNVLDPLTAAFLSVHASVPPGDLAVCNQTLRVFDGKQLFELALSPKRTEELGPKAAGGIPAAAVCAVRYQPIGGHRPESSAVSFLQETEGIEAWLVPIPGTEMFVPYKVVVPTSWGDGMVKLTGLKSEPAARRASAR
;
A
#
# COMPACT_ATOMS: atom_id res chain seq x y z
N MET A 1 -13.39 4.52 11.73
CA MET A 1 -13.94 4.16 10.41
C MET A 1 -12.76 3.74 9.55
N ARG A 2 -12.70 2.49 9.07
CA ARG A 2 -11.55 2.01 8.27
C ARG A 2 -11.73 2.48 6.83
N ALA A 3 -10.71 3.08 6.22
CA ALA A 3 -10.79 3.43 4.80
C ALA A 3 -11.02 2.16 3.97
N ALA A 4 -11.97 2.21 3.04
CA ALA A 4 -12.25 1.14 2.09
C ALA A 4 -12.12 1.70 0.67
N PRO A 5 -11.42 0.99 -0.24
CA PRO A 5 -11.31 1.45 -1.61
C PRO A 5 -12.66 1.35 -2.30
N GLN A 6 -12.99 2.35 -3.12
CA GLN A 6 -14.15 2.28 -4.02
C GLN A 6 -13.69 2.00 -5.45
N ARG A 7 -12.64 2.70 -5.89
CA ARG A 7 -12.10 2.60 -7.23
C ARG A 7 -10.62 2.94 -7.23
N PHE A 8 -9.85 2.19 -8.01
CA PHE A 8 -8.43 2.43 -8.25
C PHE A 8 -8.17 2.55 -9.75
N ASP A 9 -7.62 3.68 -10.17
CA ASP A 9 -7.22 3.93 -11.55
C ASP A 9 -5.70 4.06 -11.64
N PHE A 10 -5.09 3.34 -12.57
CA PHE A 10 -3.66 3.41 -12.88
C PHE A 10 -3.48 3.54 -14.39
N SER A 11 -2.75 4.56 -14.82
CA SER A 11 -2.37 4.76 -16.22
C SER A 11 -0.87 4.94 -16.35
N TYR A 12 -0.30 4.29 -17.36
CA TYR A 12 1.11 4.37 -17.71
C TYR A 12 1.23 4.65 -19.22
N ALA A 13 2.08 5.59 -19.59
CA ALA A 13 2.40 5.90 -20.98
C ALA A 13 3.90 6.13 -21.13
N ASP A 14 4.53 5.39 -22.04
CA ASP A 14 5.86 5.67 -22.57
C ASP A 14 5.78 5.91 -24.09
N SER A 15 6.93 6.08 -24.76
CA SER A 15 6.98 6.34 -26.21
C SER A 15 6.35 5.24 -27.07
N ASN A 16 6.23 4.01 -26.57
CA ASN A 16 5.81 2.83 -27.32
C ASN A 16 4.62 2.08 -26.71
N LYS A 17 4.22 2.40 -25.46
CA LYS A 17 3.22 1.65 -24.69
C LYS A 17 2.35 2.60 -23.90
N LYS A 18 1.03 2.42 -24.07
CA LYS A 18 0.01 2.99 -23.20
C LYS A 18 -0.74 1.86 -22.52
N GLN A 19 -0.87 1.93 -21.20
CA GLN A 19 -1.62 0.98 -20.39
C GLN A 19 -2.50 1.75 -19.41
N ALA A 20 -3.74 1.29 -19.27
CA ALA A 20 -4.64 1.72 -18.21
C ALA A 20 -5.22 0.50 -17.51
N LEU A 21 -5.43 0.64 -16.20
CA LEU A 21 -6.03 -0.33 -15.31
C LEU A 21 -7.05 0.43 -14.46
N GLN A 22 -8.25 -0.10 -14.39
CA GLN A 22 -9.28 0.33 -13.45
C GLN A 22 -9.72 -0.88 -12.64
N ILE A 23 -9.83 -0.71 -11.34
CA ILE A 23 -10.38 -1.70 -10.41
C ILE A 23 -11.54 -1.05 -9.66
N ASP A 24 -12.72 -1.64 -9.75
CA ASP A 24 -13.90 -1.21 -9.00
C ASP A 24 -14.16 -2.20 -7.86
N PHE A 25 -14.17 -1.69 -6.63
CA PHE A 25 -14.31 -2.45 -5.38
C PHE A 25 -15.73 -2.36 -4.79
N GLY A 26 -16.75 -2.21 -5.65
CA GLY A 26 -18.15 -2.14 -5.23
C GLY A 26 -18.61 -3.39 -4.44
N GLU A 27 -19.90 -3.49 -4.12
CA GLU A 27 -20.43 -4.56 -3.24
C GLU A 27 -20.37 -6.00 -3.80
N ALA A 28 -19.78 -6.19 -4.98
CA ALA A 28 -19.59 -7.50 -5.56
C ALA A 28 -18.58 -8.33 -4.74
N ALA A 29 -18.74 -9.66 -4.76
CA ALA A 29 -17.81 -10.57 -4.11
C ALA A 29 -16.35 -10.48 -4.65
N ARG A 30 -16.17 -9.91 -5.85
CA ARG A 30 -14.87 -9.75 -6.52
C ARG A 30 -14.75 -8.35 -7.13
N PRO A 31 -13.60 -7.67 -6.98
CA PRO A 31 -13.34 -6.42 -7.66
C PRO A 31 -13.38 -6.59 -9.19
N ALA A 32 -14.09 -5.69 -9.87
CA ALA A 32 -14.15 -5.68 -11.33
C ALA A 32 -12.89 -5.04 -11.90
N VAL A 33 -12.23 -5.70 -12.87
CA VAL A 33 -10.94 -5.23 -13.41
C VAL A 33 -11.08 -4.95 -14.90
N THR A 34 -10.82 -3.70 -15.29
CA THR A 34 -10.76 -3.26 -16.68
C THR A 34 -9.33 -2.91 -17.05
N ARG A 35 -8.83 -3.41 -18.19
CA ARG A 35 -7.47 -3.13 -18.69
C ARG A 35 -7.52 -2.68 -20.14
N THR A 36 -6.75 -1.64 -20.45
CA THR A 36 -6.57 -1.12 -21.80
C THR A 36 -5.08 -1.07 -22.13
N PRO A 37 -4.58 -1.76 -23.16
CA PRO A 37 -5.31 -2.73 -23.99
C PRO A 37 -5.73 -3.96 -23.16
N LYS A 38 -6.78 -4.66 -23.62
CA LYS A 38 -7.26 -5.89 -22.99
C LYS A 38 -6.14 -6.94 -22.99
N LYS A 39 -5.79 -7.44 -21.81
CA LYS A 39 -4.84 -8.55 -21.64
C LYS A 39 -5.61 -9.84 -21.36
N ARG A 40 -5.19 -10.93 -22.00
CA ARG A 40 -5.71 -12.27 -21.70
C ARG A 40 -5.29 -12.69 -20.30
N ARG A 41 -6.16 -13.47 -19.64
CA ARG A 41 -5.82 -14.11 -18.36
C ARG A 41 -4.62 -15.02 -18.56
N ASP A 42 -3.68 -14.93 -17.62
CA ASP A 42 -2.51 -15.77 -17.59
C ASP A 42 -2.86 -17.15 -17.02
N LYS A 43 -2.80 -18.19 -17.85
CA LYS A 43 -3.17 -19.55 -17.44
C LYS A 43 -2.14 -20.22 -16.53
N LYS A 44 -0.91 -19.69 -16.49
CA LYS A 44 0.18 -20.19 -15.64
C LYS A 44 0.21 -19.53 -14.26
N ALA A 45 -0.59 -18.48 -14.06
CA ALA A 45 -0.68 -17.82 -12.78
C ALA A 45 -1.45 -18.69 -11.78
N VAL A 46 -1.04 -18.65 -10.52
CA VAL A 46 -1.77 -19.25 -9.40
C VAL A 46 -3.20 -18.71 -9.41
N PRO A 47 -4.23 -19.57 -9.45
CA PRO A 47 -5.62 -19.12 -9.54
C PRO A 47 -6.02 -18.35 -8.26
N LEU A 48 -6.94 -17.40 -8.44
CA LEU A 48 -7.58 -16.67 -7.35
C LEU A 48 -9.07 -17.00 -7.33
N SER A 49 -9.61 -17.30 -6.15
CA SER A 49 -11.05 -17.40 -5.94
C SER A 49 -11.66 -16.03 -5.65
N ASP A 50 -12.96 -15.90 -5.90
CA ASP A 50 -13.71 -14.68 -5.58
C ASP A 50 -13.69 -14.42 -4.07
N GLU A 51 -13.73 -15.48 -3.26
CA GLU A 51 -13.63 -15.40 -1.81
C GLU A 51 -12.33 -14.75 -1.32
N GLN A 52 -11.20 -15.11 -1.93
CA GLN A 52 -9.92 -14.51 -1.57
C GLN A 52 -9.88 -13.01 -1.84
N LEU A 53 -10.68 -12.52 -2.78
CA LEU A 53 -10.72 -11.13 -3.23
C LEU A 53 -11.74 -10.26 -2.47
N ARG A 54 -12.38 -10.79 -1.42
CA ARG A 54 -13.20 -10.00 -0.50
C ARG A 54 -12.33 -9.21 0.47
N ASN A 55 -12.77 -7.99 0.79
CA ASN A 55 -12.14 -7.10 1.78
C ASN A 55 -10.64 -6.86 1.53
N VAL A 56 -10.25 -6.74 0.26
CA VAL A 56 -8.88 -6.44 -0.17
C VAL A 56 -8.74 -4.95 -0.48
N LEU A 57 -7.53 -4.44 -0.32
CA LEU A 57 -7.16 -3.05 -0.53
C LEU A 57 -6.59 -2.87 -1.95
N ASP A 58 -6.77 -1.68 -2.52
CA ASP A 58 -5.95 -1.28 -3.67
C ASP A 58 -4.55 -0.81 -3.21
N PRO A 59 -3.55 -0.77 -4.10
CA PRO A 59 -2.19 -0.40 -3.74
C PRO A 59 -2.04 0.97 -3.05
N LEU A 60 -2.82 1.99 -3.43
CA LEU A 60 -2.75 3.31 -2.81
C LEU A 60 -3.45 3.35 -1.47
N THR A 61 -4.63 2.73 -1.35
CA THR A 61 -5.29 2.62 -0.05
C THR A 61 -4.41 1.86 0.94
N ALA A 62 -3.77 0.76 0.51
CA ALA A 62 -2.82 0.01 1.33
C ALA A 62 -1.63 0.86 1.77
N ALA A 63 -1.03 1.62 0.83
CA ALA A 63 0.14 2.43 1.12
C ALA A 63 -0.15 3.63 2.03
N PHE A 64 -1.28 4.32 1.88
CA PHE A 64 -1.48 5.64 2.48
C PHE A 64 -2.66 5.76 3.45
N LEU A 65 -3.65 4.86 3.37
CA LEU A 65 -4.93 5.06 4.03
C LEU A 65 -5.33 3.92 4.95
N SER A 66 -4.54 2.84 5.00
CA SER A 66 -4.94 1.62 5.72
C SER A 66 -4.42 1.55 7.13
N VAL A 67 -3.37 2.31 7.44
CA VAL A 67 -2.75 2.31 8.75
C VAL A 67 -3.46 3.34 9.63
N HIS A 68 -4.31 2.82 10.51
CA HIS A 68 -4.98 3.62 11.53
C HIS A 68 -4.49 3.19 12.90
N ALA A 69 -4.02 4.15 13.69
CA ALA A 69 -3.61 3.91 15.05
C ALA A 69 -3.78 5.18 15.88
N SER A 70 -4.35 5.05 17.07
CA SER A 70 -4.45 6.15 18.04
C SER A 70 -3.21 6.14 18.93
N VAL A 71 -2.03 6.24 18.31
CA VAL A 71 -0.71 6.15 18.97
C VAL A 71 0.15 7.37 18.62
N PRO A 72 1.10 7.77 19.48
CA PRO A 72 1.94 8.94 19.21
C PRO A 72 2.92 8.70 18.03
N PRO A 73 3.48 9.78 17.44
CA PRO A 73 4.55 9.66 16.46
C PRO A 73 5.71 8.80 17.00
N GLY A 74 6.26 7.92 16.16
CA GLY A 74 7.36 7.04 16.54
C GLY A 74 6.97 5.77 17.30
N ASP A 75 5.70 5.60 17.70
CA ASP A 75 5.24 4.39 18.38
C ASP A 75 5.18 3.19 17.43
N LEU A 76 5.84 2.11 17.82
CA LEU A 76 5.96 0.89 17.02
C LEU A 76 4.69 0.06 16.94
N ALA A 77 3.70 0.29 17.81
CA ALA A 77 2.42 -0.43 17.76
C ALA A 77 1.71 -0.25 16.41
N VAL A 78 1.97 0.86 15.71
CA VAL A 78 1.46 1.12 14.35
C VAL A 78 1.93 0.08 13.32
N CYS A 79 3.04 -0.61 13.57
CA CYS A 79 3.56 -1.61 12.66
C CYS A 79 2.86 -2.97 12.79
N ASN A 80 2.02 -3.22 13.81
CA ASN A 80 1.44 -4.54 14.07
C ASN A 80 0.19 -4.81 13.21
N GLN A 81 0.37 -4.92 11.89
CA GLN A 81 -0.74 -5.15 10.97
C GLN A 81 -0.33 -5.89 9.70
N THR A 82 -1.32 -6.53 9.09
CA THR A 82 -1.20 -7.16 7.77
C THR A 82 -2.18 -6.52 6.80
N LEU A 83 -1.67 -6.09 5.65
CA LEU A 83 -2.43 -5.45 4.59
C LEU A 83 -2.62 -6.44 3.44
N ARG A 84 -3.87 -6.75 3.08
CA ARG A 84 -4.20 -7.60 1.93
C ARG A 84 -4.43 -6.72 0.70
N VAL A 85 -3.57 -6.83 -0.31
CA VAL A 85 -3.54 -5.92 -1.45
C VAL A 85 -3.82 -6.67 -2.74
N PHE A 86 -4.77 -6.16 -3.51
CA PHE A 86 -5.07 -6.63 -4.85
C PHE A 86 -4.75 -5.55 -5.88
N ASP A 87 -3.76 -5.80 -6.74
CA ASP A 87 -3.29 -4.83 -7.75
C ASP A 87 -4.00 -4.97 -9.12
N GLY A 88 -5.12 -5.69 -9.14
CA GLY A 88 -5.86 -6.01 -10.37
C GLY A 88 -5.26 -7.17 -11.16
N LYS A 89 -4.15 -7.76 -10.72
CA LYS A 89 -3.55 -8.98 -11.29
C LYS A 89 -3.34 -10.05 -10.22
N GLN A 90 -2.69 -9.67 -9.13
CA GLN A 90 -2.27 -10.55 -8.04
C GLN A 90 -2.81 -10.05 -6.72
N LEU A 91 -3.03 -11.01 -5.82
CA LEU A 91 -3.34 -10.78 -4.43
C LEU A 91 -2.10 -11.16 -3.61
N PHE A 92 -1.69 -10.28 -2.71
CA PHE A 92 -0.59 -10.49 -1.80
C PHE A 92 -0.87 -9.81 -0.46
N GLU A 93 -0.13 -10.23 0.56
CA GLU A 93 -0.15 -9.62 1.87
C GLU A 93 1.17 -8.89 2.14
N LEU A 94 1.07 -7.75 2.81
CA LEU A 94 2.19 -7.02 3.37
C LEU A 94 2.07 -7.12 4.89
N ALA A 95 2.90 -7.98 5.50
CA ALA A 95 2.97 -8.09 6.95
C ALA A 95 3.99 -7.07 7.47
N LEU A 96 3.52 -6.12 8.27
CA LEU A 96 4.37 -5.14 8.91
C LEU A 96 4.75 -5.65 10.30
N SER A 97 5.97 -5.34 10.74
CA SER A 97 6.41 -5.61 12.11
C SER A 97 7.30 -4.50 12.65
N PRO A 98 7.27 -4.23 13.97
CA PRO A 98 8.16 -3.28 14.62
C PRO A 98 9.63 -3.50 14.25
N LYS A 99 10.35 -2.43 13.87
CA LYS A 99 11.81 -2.48 13.67
C LYS A 99 12.54 -1.51 14.60
N ARG A 100 12.23 -0.21 14.53
CA ARG A 100 12.82 0.84 15.37
C ARG A 100 12.04 2.15 15.28
N THR A 101 12.18 3.01 16.29
CA THR A 101 11.79 4.42 16.18
C THR A 101 12.94 5.22 15.56
N GLU A 102 12.64 6.11 14.62
CA GLU A 102 13.64 6.98 13.96
C GLU A 102 13.26 8.44 14.15
N GLU A 103 14.11 9.19 14.86
CA GLU A 103 14.00 10.64 14.98
C GLU A 103 14.18 11.29 13.61
N LEU A 104 13.21 12.13 13.24
CA LEU A 104 13.23 12.90 12.02
C LEU A 104 13.81 14.29 12.34
N GLY A 105 14.91 14.64 11.69
CA GLY A 105 15.58 15.92 11.92
C GLY A 105 14.69 17.15 11.61
N PRO A 106 15.12 18.37 11.96
CA PRO A 106 14.30 19.60 11.90
C PRO A 106 13.79 20.00 10.50
N LYS A 107 14.27 19.34 9.44
CA LYS A 107 13.82 19.53 8.06
C LYS A 107 12.76 18.51 7.62
N ALA A 108 12.22 17.71 8.54
CA ALA A 108 11.19 16.73 8.24
C ALA A 108 9.92 17.43 7.73
N ALA A 109 9.33 16.87 6.68
CA ALA A 109 8.09 17.38 6.12
C ALA A 109 6.98 17.38 7.18
N GLY A 110 6.25 18.49 7.29
CA GLY A 110 5.12 18.62 8.22
C GLY A 110 5.48 18.79 9.70
N GLY A 111 6.76 19.01 10.05
CA GLY A 111 7.18 19.21 11.45
C GLY A 111 7.08 17.95 12.32
N ILE A 112 7.08 16.77 11.69
CA ILE A 112 6.91 15.49 12.36
C ILE A 112 8.23 15.09 13.03
N PRO A 113 8.25 14.83 14.35
CA PRO A 113 9.49 14.64 15.10
C PRO A 113 10.09 13.23 14.95
N ALA A 114 9.27 12.20 14.76
CA ALA A 114 9.72 10.82 14.71
C ALA A 114 8.84 9.96 13.79
N ALA A 115 9.43 8.92 13.21
CA ALA A 115 8.75 7.87 12.46
C ALA A 115 8.87 6.52 13.17
N ALA A 116 7.82 5.72 13.08
CA ALA A 116 7.90 4.30 13.40
C ALA A 116 8.40 3.56 12.16
N VAL A 117 9.55 2.90 12.25
CA VAL A 117 10.08 2.09 11.16
C VAL A 117 9.55 0.68 11.30
N CYS A 118 8.81 0.24 10.29
CA CYS A 118 8.29 -1.10 10.16
C CYS A 118 9.13 -1.89 9.18
N ALA A 119 9.52 -3.10 9.54
CA ALA A 119 9.95 -4.10 8.55
C ALA A 119 8.69 -4.60 7.81
N VAL A 120 8.80 -4.84 6.50
CA VAL A 120 7.68 -5.29 5.68
C VAL A 120 8.05 -6.63 5.02
N ARG A 121 7.17 -7.61 5.15
CA ARG A 121 7.29 -8.91 4.47
C ARG A 121 6.22 -9.04 3.40
N TYR A 122 6.65 -9.35 2.18
CA TYR A 122 5.77 -9.61 1.05
C TYR A 122 5.41 -11.09 1.00
N GLN A 123 4.11 -11.39 1.00
CA GLN A 123 3.57 -12.76 0.96
C GLN A 123 2.59 -12.89 -0.21
N PRO A 124 2.97 -13.52 -1.32
CA PRO A 124 2.07 -13.66 -2.46
C PRO A 124 1.01 -14.74 -2.21
N ILE A 125 -0.24 -14.44 -2.53
CA ILE A 125 -1.38 -15.36 -2.34
C ILE A 125 -1.80 -15.98 -3.66
N GLY A 126 -1.91 -15.19 -4.73
CA GLY A 126 -2.29 -15.71 -6.05
C GLY A 126 -2.27 -14.64 -7.15
N GLY A 127 -2.52 -15.05 -8.39
CA GLY A 127 -2.47 -14.20 -9.58
C GLY A 127 -1.05 -13.90 -10.10
N HIS A 128 -0.03 -14.33 -9.37
CA HIS A 128 1.36 -14.35 -9.81
C HIS A 128 1.72 -15.70 -10.46
N ARG A 129 2.80 -15.72 -11.24
CA ARG A 129 3.40 -16.94 -11.78
C ARG A 129 4.36 -17.53 -10.74
N PRO A 130 4.31 -18.84 -10.43
CA PRO A 130 5.26 -19.48 -9.52
C PRO A 130 6.72 -19.28 -9.91
N GLU A 131 7.01 -19.22 -11.21
CA GLU A 131 8.36 -19.02 -11.77
C GLU A 131 8.81 -17.54 -11.83
N SER A 132 8.01 -16.62 -11.28
CA SER A 132 8.30 -15.18 -11.34
C SER A 132 9.47 -14.80 -10.45
N SER A 133 10.65 -14.58 -11.04
CA SER A 133 11.86 -14.16 -10.31
C SER A 133 11.66 -12.91 -9.45
N ALA A 134 10.87 -11.94 -9.92
CA ALA A 134 10.54 -10.75 -9.14
C ALA A 134 9.72 -11.07 -7.88
N VAL A 135 8.87 -12.08 -7.93
CA VAL A 135 8.03 -12.50 -6.79
C VAL A 135 8.87 -13.28 -5.81
N SER A 136 9.69 -14.23 -6.29
CA SER A 136 10.65 -14.97 -5.46
C SER A 136 11.60 -14.02 -4.74
N PHE A 137 12.15 -13.03 -5.45
CA PHE A 137 13.02 -12.01 -4.85
C PHE A 137 12.32 -11.24 -3.73
N LEU A 138 11.08 -10.76 -3.94
CA LEU A 138 10.34 -10.03 -2.93
C LEU A 138 9.97 -10.89 -1.71
N GLN A 139 9.73 -12.18 -1.90
CA GLN A 139 9.48 -13.13 -0.81
C GLN A 139 10.71 -13.37 0.05
N GLU A 140 11.88 -13.50 -0.57
CA GLU A 140 13.16 -13.76 0.11
C GLU A 140 13.73 -12.50 0.78
N THR A 141 13.39 -11.33 0.26
CA THR A 141 13.91 -10.06 0.77
C THR A 141 13.44 -9.77 2.19
N GLU A 142 14.38 -9.37 3.06
CA GLU A 142 14.10 -8.90 4.43
C GLU A 142 14.32 -7.40 4.61
N GLY A 143 14.79 -6.72 3.57
CA GLY A 143 15.21 -5.31 3.63
C GLY A 143 14.12 -4.30 3.30
N ILE A 144 12.86 -4.71 3.13
CA ILE A 144 11.78 -3.74 2.88
C ILE A 144 11.46 -3.03 4.20
N GLU A 145 11.54 -1.71 4.19
CA GLU A 145 11.25 -0.86 5.35
C GLU A 145 10.27 0.25 4.98
N ALA A 146 9.34 0.54 5.89
CA ALA A 146 8.41 1.66 5.79
C ALA A 146 8.50 2.53 7.06
N TRP A 147 8.72 3.83 6.88
CA TRP A 147 8.76 4.81 7.95
C TRP A 147 7.38 5.45 8.04
N LEU A 148 6.58 5.05 9.02
CA LEU A 148 5.22 5.54 9.17
C LEU A 148 5.20 6.75 10.10
N VAL A 149 4.49 7.78 9.66
CA VAL A 149 4.29 9.03 10.40
C VAL A 149 2.81 9.38 10.46
N PRO A 150 2.32 9.98 11.56
CA PRO A 150 0.92 10.37 11.66
C PRO A 150 0.62 11.58 10.77
N ILE A 151 -0.58 11.62 10.20
CA ILE A 151 -1.14 12.83 9.60
C ILE A 151 -1.75 13.68 10.72
N PRO A 152 -1.28 14.93 10.93
CA PRO A 152 -1.80 15.81 11.96
C PRO A 152 -3.33 15.98 11.88
N GLY A 153 -4.01 15.86 13.03
CA GLY A 153 -5.46 16.01 13.13
C GLY A 153 -6.28 14.78 12.73
N THR A 154 -5.64 13.63 12.48
CA THR A 154 -6.31 12.37 12.12
C THR A 154 -5.69 11.19 12.85
N GLU A 155 -6.32 10.02 12.77
CA GLU A 155 -5.76 8.74 13.26
C GLU A 155 -5.00 7.97 12.16
N MET A 156 -4.72 8.61 11.02
CA MET A 156 -4.08 7.98 9.88
C MET A 156 -2.57 8.16 9.92
N PHE A 157 -1.84 7.13 9.48
CA PHE A 157 -0.42 7.21 9.23
C PHE A 157 -0.12 7.00 7.76
N VAL A 158 0.89 7.72 7.28
CA VAL A 158 1.41 7.62 5.92
C VAL A 158 2.89 7.29 5.93
N PRO A 159 3.39 6.63 4.87
CA PRO A 159 4.82 6.42 4.71
C PRO A 159 5.52 7.74 4.41
N TYR A 160 6.36 8.17 5.34
CA TYR A 160 7.34 9.24 5.14
C TYR A 160 8.48 8.79 4.21
N LYS A 161 8.87 7.53 4.31
CA LYS A 161 9.88 6.88 3.48
C LYS A 161 9.49 5.42 3.29
N VAL A 162 9.73 4.87 2.11
CA VAL A 162 9.70 3.44 1.85
C VAL A 162 10.97 3.08 1.13
N VAL A 163 11.63 2.01 1.59
CA VAL A 163 12.80 1.42 0.94
C VAL A 163 12.44 0.01 0.53
N VAL A 164 12.67 -0.31 -0.73
CA VAL A 164 12.46 -1.64 -1.31
C VAL A 164 13.76 -2.06 -1.97
N PRO A 165 14.44 -3.11 -1.47
CA PRO A 165 15.59 -3.68 -2.15
C PRO A 165 15.19 -4.13 -3.55
N THR A 166 16.13 -4.00 -4.50
CA THR A 166 15.98 -4.50 -5.86
C THR A 166 17.29 -5.16 -6.29
N SER A 167 17.30 -5.86 -7.42
CA SER A 167 18.49 -6.59 -7.94
C SER A 167 19.73 -5.72 -8.22
N TRP A 168 19.60 -4.41 -8.16
CA TRP A 168 20.55 -3.42 -8.67
C TRP A 168 20.68 -2.22 -7.71
N GLY A 169 20.23 -2.38 -6.46
CA GLY A 169 20.27 -1.37 -5.40
C GLY A 169 18.90 -1.15 -4.77
N ASP A 170 18.81 -0.15 -3.89
CA ASP A 170 17.56 0.15 -3.20
C ASP A 170 16.71 1.15 -3.98
N GLY A 171 15.45 0.79 -4.22
CA GLY A 171 14.42 1.74 -4.61
C GLY A 171 13.91 2.47 -3.38
N MET A 172 13.86 3.80 -3.42
CA MET A 172 13.35 4.62 -2.32
C MET A 172 12.28 5.60 -2.79
N VAL A 173 11.19 5.68 -2.03
CA VAL A 173 10.19 6.75 -2.14
C VAL A 173 10.24 7.55 -0.84
N LYS A 174 10.26 8.88 -0.94
CA LYS A 174 10.27 9.77 0.22
C LYS A 174 9.22 10.87 0.07
N LEU A 175 8.48 11.11 1.14
CA LEU A 175 7.55 12.22 1.27
C LEU A 175 8.32 13.54 1.34
N THR A 176 8.08 14.43 0.38
CA THR A 176 8.72 15.74 0.31
C THR A 176 7.86 16.86 0.88
N GLY A 177 6.56 16.64 0.98
CA GLY A 177 5.61 17.59 1.55
C GLY A 177 4.27 16.92 1.84
N LEU A 178 3.61 17.38 2.89
CA LEU A 178 2.26 16.99 3.26
C LEU A 178 1.47 18.25 3.54
N LYS A 179 0.34 18.43 2.84
CA LYS A 179 -0.66 19.45 3.14
C LYS A 179 -1.96 18.71 3.38
N SER A 180 -2.50 18.84 4.58
CA SER A 180 -3.84 18.35 4.92
C SER A 180 -4.72 19.54 5.26
N GLU A 181 -5.94 19.52 4.73
CA GLU A 181 -7.01 20.39 5.20
C GLU A 181 -7.86 19.60 6.19
N PRO A 182 -8.29 20.20 7.32
CA PRO A 182 -9.26 19.54 8.18
C PRO A 182 -10.52 19.25 7.36
N ALA A 183 -10.98 18.00 7.37
CA ALA A 183 -12.27 17.68 6.77
C ALA A 183 -13.34 18.58 7.41
N ALA A 184 -14.09 19.32 6.59
CA ALA A 184 -15.21 20.11 7.07
C ALA A 184 -16.11 19.19 7.91
N ARG A 185 -16.35 19.55 9.18
CA ARG A 185 -17.31 18.83 10.01
C ARG A 185 -18.64 18.84 9.25
N ARG A 186 -19.09 17.68 8.75
CA ARG A 186 -20.48 17.54 8.35
C ARG A 186 -21.31 17.79 9.61
N ALA A 187 -21.94 18.96 9.68
CA ALA A 187 -22.93 19.24 10.70
C ALA A 187 -23.98 18.13 10.62
N SER A 188 -24.11 17.35 11.69
CA SER A 188 -25.25 16.44 11.82
C SER A 188 -26.50 17.31 11.89
N ALA A 189 -27.37 17.19 10.89
CA ALA A 189 -28.72 17.71 11.00
C ALA A 189 -29.39 16.98 12.17
N ARG A 190 -29.90 17.78 13.13
CA ARG A 190 -30.77 17.32 14.20
C ARG A 190 -32.15 17.01 13.67
#